data_AF-A0A9X6RC49-F1
#
_entry.id   AF-A0A9X6RC49-F1
#
_cell.length_a   1.000
_cell.length_b   1.000
_cell.length_c   1.000
_cell.angle_alpha   90.00
_cell.angle_beta   90.00
_cell.angle_gamma   90.00
#
_symmetry.space_group_name_H-M   'P 1'
#
loop_
_entity.id
_entity.type
_entity.pdbx_description
1 polymer ?
#
loop_
_entity_poly.entity_id
_entity_poly.type
_entity_poly.pdbx_seq_one_letter_code
_entity_poly.pdbx_strand_id
1 'polypeptide(L)' 'MNLGEPMAKGNTAEIYLYDNKIVKLFKEYLPGTESMNEAKKQKYAYSCGLPVPNVFEVTKIHDRQAIIMEYVKGVS' A
#
# COMPACT_ATOMS: atom_id res chain seq x y z
N MET A 1 -11.25 -9.55 -2.12
CA MET A 1 -9.89 -10.08 -1.86
C MET A 1 -9.89 -10.59 -0.42
N ASN A 2 -9.49 -11.84 -0.16
CA ASN A 2 -9.38 -12.35 1.21
C ASN A 2 -7.92 -12.14 1.68
N LEU A 3 -7.71 -11.05 2.43
CA LEU A 3 -6.43 -10.73 3.03
C LEU A 3 -6.32 -11.56 4.32
N GLY A 4 -5.34 -12.45 4.42
CA GLY A 4 -5.07 -13.24 5.62
C GLY A 4 -4.61 -12.37 6.80
N GLU A 5 -3.71 -12.87 7.63
CA GLU A 5 -3.16 -12.04 8.70
C GLU A 5 -2.24 -10.93 8.15
N PRO A 6 -2.29 -9.71 8.73
CA PRO A 6 -1.38 -8.65 8.34
C PRO A 6 0.05 -9.01 8.78
N MET A 7 1.00 -8.80 7.87
CA MET A 7 2.43 -8.94 8.16
C MET A 7 2.96 -7.82 9.04
N ALA A 8 2.35 -6.64 8.96
CA ALA A 8 2.69 -5.51 9.81
C ALA A 8 1.47 -4.62 10.06
N LYS A 9 1.45 -3.97 11.22
CA LYS A 9 0.41 -3.01 11.60
C LYS A 9 1.07 -1.67 11.91
N GLY A 10 0.71 -0.64 11.15
CA GLY A 10 1.13 0.73 11.37
C GLY A 10 0.02 1.57 11.99
N ASN A 11 0.37 2.83 12.27
CA ASN A 11 -0.60 3.80 12.78
C ASN A 11 -1.69 4.09 11.74
N THR A 12 -1.35 4.18 10.46
CA THR A 12 -2.27 4.58 9.39
C THR A 12 -2.82 3.43 8.56
N ALA A 13 -2.12 2.30 8.51
CA ALA A 13 -2.48 1.18 7.65
C ALA A 13 -1.97 -0.16 8.18
N GLU A 14 -2.61 -1.23 7.72
CA GLU A 14 -2.18 -2.61 7.88
C GLU A 14 -1.55 -3.07 6.56
N ILE A 15 -0.47 -3.84 6.65
CA ILE A 15 0.31 -4.33 5.51
C ILE A 15 0.08 -5.83 5.38
N TYR A 16 -0.30 -6.26 4.19
CA TYR A 16 -0.52 -7.67 3.85
C TYR A 16 0.35 -8.04 2.65
N LEU A 17 0.83 -9.27 2.61
CA LEU A 17 1.39 -9.88 1.42
C LEU A 17 0.31 -10.75 0.78
N TYR A 18 0.02 -10.46 -0.48
CA TYR A 18 -0.96 -11.19 -1.27
C TYR A 18 -0.40 -11.36 -2.68
N ASP A 19 -0.22 -12.61 -3.12
CA ASP A 19 0.26 -12.93 -4.47
C ASP A 19 1.54 -12.18 -4.87
N ASN A 20 2.56 -12.26 -4.00
CA ASN A 20 3.85 -11.56 -4.12
C ASN A 20 3.75 -10.03 -4.30
N LYS A 21 2.65 -9.43 -3.85
CA LYS A 21 2.43 -7.97 -3.82
C LYS A 21 2.13 -7.52 -2.41
N ILE A 22 2.47 -6.27 -2.11
CA ILE A 22 2.08 -5.63 -0.88
C ILE A 22 0.73 -4.96 -1.06
N VAL A 23 -0.20 -5.29 -0.17
CA VAL A 23 -1.47 -4.59 -0.02
C VAL A 23 -1.39 -3.76 1.25
N LYS A 24 -1.39 -2.44 1.09
CA LYS A 24 -1.51 -1.50 2.19
C LYS A 24 -2.96 -1.09 2.35
N LEU A 25 -3.61 -1.57 3.41
CA LEU A 25 -5.01 -1.29 3.72
C LEU A 25 -5.08 -0.20 4.78
N PHE A 26 -5.58 0.97 4.42
CA PHE A 26 -5.62 2.11 5.33
C PHE A 26 -6.75 1.95 6.36
N LYS A 27 -6.59 2.57 7.52
CA LYS A 27 -7.61 2.59 8.56
C LYS A 27 -8.80 3.47 8.14
N GLU A 28 -9.99 3.10 8.60
CA GLU A 28 -11.26 3.73 8.19
C GLU A 28 -11.38 5.20 8.56
N TYR A 29 -10.76 5.63 9.66
CA TYR A 29 -10.86 7.02 10.13
C TYR A 29 -10.06 8.02 9.26
N LEU A 30 -9.24 7.53 8.33
CA LEU A 30 -8.43 8.39 7.48
C LEU A 30 -9.28 9.00 6.35
N PRO A 31 -8.94 10.22 5.89
CA PRO A 31 -9.57 10.81 4.72
C PRO A 31 -9.51 9.85 3.52
N GLY A 32 -10.60 9.77 2.74
CA GLY A 32 -10.70 8.88 1.58
C GLY A 32 -9.72 9.19 0.43
N THR A 33 -8.85 10.17 0.60
CA THR A 33 -7.83 10.61 -0.35
C THR A 33 -6.42 10.13 0.02
N GLU A 34 -6.21 9.52 1.20
CA GLU A 34 -4.87 9.16 1.67
C GLU A 34 -4.16 8.15 0.75
N SER A 35 -4.86 7.14 0.26
CA SER A 35 -4.30 6.15 -0.66
C SER A 35 -3.86 6.80 -1.98
N MET A 36 -4.66 7.72 -2.52
CA MET A 36 -4.32 8.48 -3.72
C MET A 36 -3.12 9.40 -3.49
N ASN A 37 -3.09 10.13 -2.37
CA ASN A 37 -2.03 11.08 -2.05
C ASN A 37 -0.68 10.36 -1.88
N GLU A 38 -0.69 9.24 -1.16
CA GLU A 38 0.50 8.41 -0.99
C GLU A 38 0.97 7.80 -2.31
N ALA A 39 0.06 7.19 -3.08
CA ALA A 39 0.38 6.62 -4.39
C ALA A 39 0.95 7.66 -5.35
N LYS A 40 0.42 8.90 -5.35
CA LYS A 40 0.93 9.98 -6.21
C LYS A 40 2.38 10.35 -5.84
N LYS A 41 2.67 10.52 -4.55
CA LYS A 41 4.03 10.82 -4.07
C LYS A 41 4.99 9.67 -4.38
N GLN A 42 4.55 8.43 -4.19
CA GLN A 42 5.37 7.25 -4.44
C GLN A 42 5.64 7.03 -5.93
N LYS A 43 4.65 7.20 -6.81
CA LYS A 43 4.83 7.17 -8.27
C LYS A 43 5.79 8.27 -8.75
N TYR A 44 5.70 9.47 -8.16
CA TYR A 44 6.64 10.55 -8.45
C TYR A 44 8.06 10.19 -8.03
N ALA A 45 8.25 9.72 -6.79
CA ALA A 45 9.56 9.26 -6.29
C ALA A 45 10.15 8.14 -7.17
N TYR A 46 9.33 7.17 -7.58
CA TYR A 46 9.73 6.11 -8.52
C TYR A 46 10.18 6.69 -9.87
N SER A 47 9.45 7.67 -10.42
CA SER A 47 9.82 8.34 -11.67
C SER A 47 11.13 9.14 -11.58
N CYS A 48 11.51 9.55 -10.37
CA CYS A 48 12.81 10.19 -10.09
C CYS A 48 13.96 9.19 -9.90
N GLY A 49 13.70 7.87 -10.02
CA GLY A 49 14.71 6.83 -9.82
C GLY A 49 15.02 6.51 -8.35
N LEU A 50 14.18 6.96 -7.41
CA LEU A 50 14.35 6.62 -5.99
C LEU A 50 13.97 5.15 -5.74
N PRO A 51 14.65 4.45 -4.80
CA PRO A 51 14.38 3.04 -4.49
C PRO A 51 13.11 2.91 -3.64
N VAL A 52 11.96 3.16 -4.25
CA VAL A 52 10.63 2.99 -3.65
C VAL A 52 9.86 1.89 -4.39
N PRO A 53 8.92 1.18 -3.74
CA PRO A 53 8.13 0.16 -4.42
C PRO A 53 7.32 0.75 -5.57
N ASN A 54 7.23 0.05 -6.70
CA ASN A 54 6.32 0.47 -7.77
C ASN A 54 4.84 0.32 -7.33
N VAL A 55 4.00 1.30 -7.65
CA VAL A 55 2.56 1.26 -7.33
C VAL A 55 1.78 0.69 -8.52
N PHE A 56 1.12 -0.45 -8.31
CA PHE A 56 0.29 -1.08 -9.34
C PHE A 56 -1.11 -0.48 -9.39
N GLU A 57 -1.78 -0.36 -8.24
CA GLU A 57 -3.19 0.02 -8.19
C GLU A 57 -3.52 0.80 -6.91
N VAL A 58 -4.45 1.75 -7.00
CA VAL A 58 -5.15 2.34 -5.86
C VAL A 58 -6.60 1.90 -5.94
N THR A 59 -7.09 1.21 -4.91
CA THR A 59 -8.38 0.52 -4.95
C THR A 59 -9.08 0.57 -3.60
N LYS A 60 -10.20 -0.16 -3.46
CA LYS A 60 -10.88 -0.37 -2.19
C LYS A 60 -11.03 -1.86 -1.90
N ILE A 61 -10.85 -2.25 -0.64
CA ILE A 61 -11.09 -3.61 -0.14
C ILE A 61 -12.00 -3.47 1.08
N HIS A 62 -13.18 -4.07 1.02
CA HIS A 62 -14.21 -3.94 2.07
C HIS A 62 -14.48 -2.45 2.41
N ASP A 63 -14.70 -1.63 1.38
CA ASP A 63 -14.91 -0.17 1.44
C ASP A 63 -13.77 0.69 2.03
N ARG A 64 -12.68 0.06 2.49
CA ARG A 64 -11.46 0.74 2.94
C ARG A 64 -10.52 0.99 1.77
N GLN A 65 -9.95 2.18 1.74
CA GLN A 65 -8.95 2.56 0.73
C GLN A 65 -7.69 1.69 0.85
N ALA A 66 -7.13 1.29 -0.29
CA ALA A 66 -5.97 0.42 -0.37
C ALA A 66 -5.01 0.82 -1.50
N ILE A 67 -3.73 0.49 -1.33
CA ILE A 67 -2.71 0.55 -2.39
C ILE A 67 -2.13 -0.84 -2.58
N ILE A 68 -2.08 -1.31 -3.82
CA ILE A 68 -1.38 -2.52 -4.23
C ILE A 68 -0.05 -2.09 -4.85
N MET A 69 1.07 -2.57 -4.31
CA MET A 69 2.41 -2.19 -4.72
C MET A 69 3.38 -3.37 -4.73
N GLU A 70 4.55 -3.14 -5.31
CA GLU A 70 5.64 -4.10 -5.40
C GLU A 70 6.05 -4.61 -4.01
N TYR A 71 6.28 -5.92 -3.91
CA TYR A 71 6.90 -6.49 -2.73
C TYR A 71 8.42 -6.39 -2.83
N VAL A 72 8.98 -5.44 -2.09
CA VAL A 72 10.43 -5.28 -1.95
C VAL A 72 10.89 -6.13 -0.78
N LYS A 73 11.68 -7.17 -1.06
CA LYS A 73 12.36 -7.98 -0.03
C LYS A 73 13.55 -7.19 0.51
N GLY A 74 13.38 -6.57 1.66
CA GLY A 74 14.49 -6.00 2.44
C GLY A 74 15.13 -7.05 3.36
N VAL A 75 16.39 -6.83 3.73
CA VAL A 75 17.00 -7.40 4.92
C VAL A 75 16.89 -6.34 6.01
N SER A 76 15.94 -6.51 6.94
CA SER A 76 15.81 -5.65 8.12
C SER A 76 16.51 -6.26 9.31
#